data_AF-A0A928IMP6-F1
#
_entry.id   AF-A0A928IMP6-F1
#
_cell.length_a   1.000
_cell.length_b   1.000
_cell.length_c   1.000
_cell.angle_alpha   90.00
_cell.angle_beta   90.00
_cell.angle_gamma   90.00
#
_symmetry.space_group_name_H-M   'P 1'
#
loop_
_entity.id
_entity.type
_entity.pdbx_description
1 polymer ?
#
loop_
_entity_poly.entity_id
_entity_poly.type
_entity_poly.pdbx_seq_one_letter_code
_entity_poly.pdbx_strand_id
1 'polypeptide(L)'
;MKMSVDDFLTGRLYPDSVCYGYYNIDLHSYKKNEAFERPSGKLPEGVVPNVTYRAMCVKGFDNLLVAGRCASADRETMSALRVKSSCMAMGEVVGTAASLCKDGKVRSVDMELLKKTLKENGAIVPDRELFVPAE
;
A
#
# COMPACT_ATOMS: atom_id res chain seq x y z
N MET A 1 10.12 -4.75 2.94
CA MET A 1 10.10 -5.48 1.65
C MET A 1 9.40 -4.56 0.67
N LYS A 2 9.87 -4.50 -0.57
CA LYS A 2 9.39 -3.56 -1.59
C LYS A 2 8.16 -4.15 -2.29
N MET A 3 7.09 -3.38 -2.46
CA MET A 3 5.95 -3.80 -3.29
C MET A 3 6.34 -3.80 -4.77
N SER A 4 5.96 -4.85 -5.49
CA SER A 4 6.20 -4.98 -6.92
C SER A 4 4.96 -4.65 -7.75
N VAL A 5 5.17 -4.32 -9.02
CA VAL A 5 4.09 -4.13 -9.99
C VAL A 5 3.22 -5.37 -10.13
N ASP A 6 3.79 -6.56 -9.94
CA ASP A 6 3.04 -7.83 -9.97
C ASP A 6 2.07 -7.92 -8.79
N ASP A 7 2.53 -7.60 -7.57
CA ASP A 7 1.66 -7.51 -6.40
C ASP A 7 0.51 -6.52 -6.62
N PHE A 8 0.82 -5.40 -7.28
CA PHE A 8 -0.15 -4.34 -7.57
C PHE A 8 -1.18 -4.78 -8.62
N LEU A 9 -0.73 -5.36 -9.75
CA LEU A 9 -1.58 -5.77 -10.86
C LEU A 9 -2.43 -7.01 -10.58
N THR A 10 -2.00 -7.85 -9.64
CA THR A 10 -2.77 -9.03 -9.19
C THR A 10 -3.68 -8.70 -8.00
N GLY A 11 -3.52 -7.54 -7.37
CA GLY A 11 -4.23 -7.20 -6.14
C GLY A 11 -3.88 -8.13 -4.98
N ARG A 12 -2.67 -8.72 -4.99
CA ARG A 12 -2.26 -9.76 -4.04
C ARG A 12 -2.46 -9.30 -2.60
N LEU A 13 -3.27 -10.04 -1.86
CA LEU A 13 -3.51 -9.79 -0.44
C LEU A 13 -2.46 -10.49 0.43
N TYR A 14 -1.92 -9.73 1.37
CA TYR A 14 -0.98 -10.20 2.39
C TYR A 14 -1.60 -10.08 3.79
N PRO A 15 -1.12 -10.86 4.78
CA PRO A 15 -1.58 -10.72 6.16
C PRO A 15 -1.41 -9.29 6.71
N ASP A 16 -0.44 -8.54 6.21
CA ASP A 16 -0.17 -7.14 6.58
C ASP A 16 -0.65 -6.11 5.54
N SER A 17 -1.57 -6.47 4.65
CA SER A 17 -2.28 -5.48 3.82
C SER A 17 -3.19 -4.62 4.70
N VAL A 18 -3.02 -3.30 4.61
CA VAL A 18 -3.58 -2.35 5.61
C VAL A 18 -4.42 -1.23 5.02
N CYS A 19 -4.23 -0.89 3.74
CA CYS A 19 -5.10 0.04 3.03
C CYS A 19 -5.10 -0.23 1.52
N TYR A 20 -6.08 0.30 0.81
CA TYR A 20 -6.18 0.17 -0.64
C TYR A 20 -5.40 1.25 -1.40
N GLY A 21 -4.88 0.86 -2.55
CA GLY A 21 -4.08 1.66 -3.48
C GLY A 21 -4.75 1.83 -4.83
N TYR A 22 -6.05 2.15 -4.86
CA TYR A 22 -6.84 2.13 -6.10
C TYR A 22 -6.55 3.34 -7.00
N TYR A 23 -5.60 3.18 -7.91
CA TYR A 23 -5.34 4.07 -9.03
C TYR A 23 -4.62 3.31 -10.16
N ASN A 24 -4.74 3.79 -11.38
CA ASN A 24 -4.04 3.23 -12.53
C ASN A 24 -2.53 3.50 -12.47
N ILE A 25 -1.74 2.66 -13.13
CA ILE A 25 -0.31 2.94 -13.30
C ILE A 25 -0.17 4.13 -14.25
N ASP A 26 0.23 5.27 -13.70
CA ASP A 26 0.38 6.56 -14.39
C ASP A 26 1.86 6.94 -14.52
N LEU A 27 2.51 6.28 -15.48
CA LEU A 27 3.90 6.47 -15.83
C LEU A 27 4.01 7.29 -17.12
N HIS A 28 4.74 8.40 -17.06
CA HIS A 28 5.03 9.28 -18.19
C HIS A 28 6.47 9.08 -18.66
N SER A 29 6.69 8.85 -19.96
CA SER A 29 8.03 8.91 -20.55
C SER A 29 8.27 10.31 -21.10
N TYR A 30 9.48 10.83 -20.88
CA TYR A 30 9.93 12.08 -21.49
C TYR A 30 10.35 11.91 -22.95
N LYS A 31 10.58 10.67 -23.40
CA LYS A 31 10.89 10.39 -24.80
C LYS A 31 9.60 10.19 -25.57
N LYS A 32 9.44 10.99 -26.63
CA LYS A 32 8.35 10.85 -27.59
C LYS A 32 8.35 9.42 -28.15
N ASN A 33 7.20 8.74 -28.09
CA ASN A 33 6.94 7.40 -28.65
C ASN A 33 7.66 6.22 -27.97
N GLU A 34 8.17 6.37 -26.75
CA GLU A 34 8.68 5.23 -25.98
C GLU A 34 7.50 4.54 -25.28
N ALA A 35 7.12 3.35 -25.76
CA ALA A 35 6.19 2.49 -25.05
C ALA A 35 6.85 1.99 -23.76
N PHE A 36 6.14 2.00 -22.63
CA PHE A 36 6.64 1.38 -21.41
C PHE A 36 6.66 -0.15 -21.57
N GLU A 37 7.76 -0.79 -21.18
CA GLU A 37 7.88 -2.27 -21.14
C GLU A 37 6.93 -2.92 -20.12
N ARG A 38 6.40 -2.13 -19.18
CA ARG A 38 5.46 -2.55 -18.12
C ARG A 38 4.18 -1.72 -18.23
N PRO A 39 3.02 -2.29 -17.90
CA PRO A 39 1.75 -1.69 -18.30
C PRO A 39 1.55 -0.32 -17.63
N SER A 40 1.62 0.74 -18.43
CA SER A 40 0.92 2.00 -18.15
C SER A 40 -0.54 1.80 -18.55
N GLY A 41 -1.49 2.11 -17.68
CA GLY A 41 -2.91 2.01 -18.03
C GLY A 41 -3.80 1.40 -16.95
N LYS A 42 -4.96 0.93 -17.40
CA LYS A 42 -6.07 0.49 -16.54
C LYS A 42 -5.70 -0.80 -15.79
N LEU A 43 -6.03 -0.84 -14.51
CA LEU A 43 -6.01 -2.09 -13.73
C LEU A 43 -6.93 -3.15 -14.38
N PRO A 44 -6.59 -4.44 -14.28
CA PRO A 44 -7.51 -5.51 -14.67
C PRO A 44 -8.84 -5.38 -13.93
N GLU A 45 -9.92 -5.82 -14.57
CA GLU A 45 -11.25 -5.78 -13.97
C GLU A 45 -11.31 -6.66 -12.72
N GLY A 46 -11.95 -6.14 -11.66
CA GLY A 46 -12.05 -6.84 -10.36
C GLY A 46 -10.78 -6.76 -9.49
N VAL A 47 -9.67 -6.23 -9.98
CA VAL A 47 -8.44 -6.08 -9.18
C VAL A 47 -8.48 -4.81 -8.35
N VAL A 48 -8.29 -4.96 -7.03
CA VAL A 48 -8.13 -3.84 -6.10
C VAL A 48 -6.76 -3.93 -5.41
N PRO A 49 -5.78 -3.13 -5.85
CA PRO A 49 -4.45 -3.13 -5.26
C PRO A 49 -4.48 -2.63 -3.81
N ASN A 50 -3.56 -3.13 -3.01
CA ASN A 50 -3.45 -2.80 -1.59
C ASN A 50 -2.00 -2.47 -1.21
N VAL A 51 -1.81 -1.75 -0.12
CA VAL A 51 -0.50 -1.40 0.43
C VAL A 51 -0.24 -2.25 1.67
N THR A 52 0.97 -2.82 1.74
CA THR A 52 1.41 -3.63 2.89
C THR A 52 2.06 -2.76 3.95
N TYR A 53 1.86 -3.11 5.23
CA TYR A 53 2.47 -2.43 6.36
C TYR A 53 4.00 -2.44 6.27
N ARG A 54 4.58 -3.58 5.86
CA ARG A 54 6.03 -3.73 5.69
C ARG A 54 6.64 -2.82 4.61
N ALA A 55 5.83 -2.24 3.71
CA ALA A 55 6.30 -1.24 2.74
C ALA A 55 6.52 0.13 3.40
N MET A 56 5.87 0.39 4.54
CA MET A 56 5.97 1.63 5.32
C MET A 56 7.03 1.55 6.43
N CYS A 57 7.54 0.35 6.75
CA CYS A 57 8.60 0.17 7.75
C CYS A 57 10.00 0.45 7.15
N VAL A 58 10.73 1.40 7.73
CA VAL A 58 12.09 1.73 7.27
C VAL A 58 13.09 0.63 7.69
N LYS A 59 13.99 0.25 6.78
CA LYS A 59 15.03 -0.76 7.07
C LYS A 59 16.06 -0.19 8.05
N GLY A 60 16.39 -0.96 9.10
CA GLY A 60 17.39 -0.58 10.10
C GLY A 60 16.85 0.28 11.25
N PHE A 61 15.55 0.58 11.26
CA PHE A 61 14.89 1.33 12.33
C PHE A 61 13.70 0.53 12.84
N ASP A 62 13.58 0.44 14.17
CA ASP A 62 12.46 -0.25 14.82
C ASP A 62 11.32 0.70 15.20
N ASN A 63 11.55 2.02 15.12
CA ASN A 63 10.66 3.08 15.58
C ASN A 63 10.32 4.12 14.51
N LEU A 64 10.56 3.80 13.22
CA LEU A 64 10.34 4.73 12.11
C LEU A 64 9.42 4.13 11.04
N LEU A 65 8.32 4.84 10.80
CA LEU A 65 7.38 4.59 9.71
C LEU A 65 7.38 5.75 8.72
N VAL A 66 7.04 5.45 7.48
CA VAL A 66 6.88 6.43 6.40
C VAL A 66 5.59 6.18 5.64
N ALA A 67 4.99 7.24 5.11
CA ALA A 67 3.77 7.17 4.29
C ALA A 67 3.98 7.87 2.94
N GLY A 68 3.09 7.59 1.98
CA GLY A 68 3.10 8.23 0.67
C GLY A 68 4.34 7.87 -0.15
N ARG A 69 4.96 8.88 -0.79
CA ARG A 69 6.10 8.70 -1.71
C ARG A 69 7.33 8.04 -1.08
N CYS A 70 7.45 8.09 0.25
CA CYS A 70 8.55 7.49 0.99
C CYS A 70 8.38 5.98 1.21
N ALA A 71 7.18 5.42 1.00
CA ALA A 71 6.93 4.00 1.12
C ALA A 71 7.73 3.18 0.07
N SER A 72 8.00 1.92 0.38
CA SER A 72 8.84 1.06 -0.46
C SER A 72 8.02 0.35 -1.54
N ALA A 73 8.13 0.83 -2.79
CA ALA A 73 7.53 0.19 -3.96
C ALA A 73 8.43 0.34 -5.20
N ASP A 74 8.18 -0.43 -6.26
CA ASP A 74 8.82 -0.18 -7.57
C ASP A 74 8.26 1.07 -8.24
N ARG A 75 8.91 1.47 -9.33
CA ARG A 75 8.65 2.75 -9.98
C ARG A 75 7.21 2.78 -10.51
N GLU A 76 6.77 1.67 -11.07
CA GLU A 76 5.44 1.42 -11.62
C GLU A 76 4.39 1.51 -10.52
N THR A 77 4.56 0.73 -9.44
CA THR A 77 3.63 0.74 -8.31
C THR A 77 3.58 2.11 -7.64
N MET A 78 4.73 2.75 -7.43
CA MET A 78 4.80 4.08 -6.84
C MET A 78 4.16 5.15 -7.72
N SER A 79 4.11 4.95 -9.04
CA SER A 79 3.41 5.86 -9.95
C SER A 79 1.91 5.94 -9.65
N ALA A 80 1.33 4.81 -9.20
CA ALA A 80 -0.06 4.71 -8.80
C ALA A 80 -0.30 5.07 -7.33
N LEU A 81 0.56 4.59 -6.41
CA LEU A 81 0.37 4.78 -4.96
C LEU A 81 0.61 6.22 -4.46
N ARG A 82 1.26 7.07 -5.25
CA ARG A 82 1.56 8.47 -4.88
C ARG A 82 0.36 9.42 -5.01
N VAL A 83 -0.83 8.93 -5.34
CA VAL A 83 -2.06 9.75 -5.38
C VAL A 83 -2.58 10.10 -3.99
N LYS A 84 -3.39 11.16 -3.88
CA LYS A 84 -3.85 11.72 -2.60
C LYS A 84 -4.56 10.70 -1.70
N SER A 85 -5.45 9.88 -2.26
CA SER A 85 -6.23 8.89 -1.50
C SER A 85 -5.33 7.84 -0.86
N SER A 86 -4.42 7.23 -1.62
CA SER A 86 -3.46 6.26 -1.10
C SER A 86 -2.50 6.87 -0.08
N CYS A 87 -2.03 8.09 -0.31
CA CYS A 87 -1.19 8.82 0.66
C CYS A 87 -1.93 9.11 1.97
N MET A 88 -3.20 9.52 1.89
CA MET A 88 -4.05 9.74 3.06
C MET A 88 -4.24 8.45 3.86
N ALA A 89 -4.59 7.35 3.18
CA ALA A 89 -4.80 6.06 3.84
C ALA A 89 -3.50 5.52 4.48
N MET A 90 -2.35 5.63 3.79
CA MET A 90 -1.06 5.31 4.39
C MET A 90 -0.76 6.17 5.63
N GLY A 91 -1.09 7.46 5.59
CA GLY A 91 -0.92 8.37 6.72
C GLY A 91 -1.75 7.95 7.94
N GLU A 92 -3.01 7.58 7.72
CA GLU A 92 -3.89 7.06 8.77
C GLU A 92 -3.34 5.76 9.37
N VAL A 93 -2.90 4.81 8.54
CA VAL A 93 -2.29 3.57 9.00
C VAL A 93 -1.06 3.84 9.88
N VAL A 94 -0.15 4.70 9.42
CA VAL A 94 1.07 5.02 10.16
C VAL A 94 0.77 5.73 11.49
N GLY A 95 -0.18 6.67 11.48
CA GLY A 95 -0.61 7.37 12.70
C GLY A 95 -1.23 6.43 13.74
N THR A 96 -2.15 5.57 13.30
CA THR A 96 -2.78 4.55 14.17
C THR A 96 -1.75 3.53 14.67
N ALA A 97 -0.85 3.07 13.81
CA ALA A 97 0.18 2.13 14.26
C ALA A 97 1.14 2.76 15.28
N ALA A 98 1.48 4.05 15.11
CA ALA A 98 2.28 4.78 16.07
C ALA A 98 1.57 4.94 17.43
N SER A 99 0.25 5.18 17.46
CA SER A 99 -0.49 5.32 18.71
C SER A 99 -0.67 4.00 19.47
N LEU A 100 -0.73 2.88 18.75
CA LEU A 100 -0.83 1.52 19.33
C LEU A 100 0.52 0.96 19.79
N CYS A 101 1.63 1.59 19.40
CA CYS A 101 2.97 1.12 19.69
C CYS A 101 3.40 1.53 21.12
N LYS A 102 3.45 0.56 22.05
CA LYS A 102 3.78 0.83 23.46
C LYS A 102 5.27 1.08 23.72
N ASP A 103 6.15 0.29 23.10
CA ASP A 103 7.59 0.33 23.35
C ASP A 103 8.39 1.07 22.25
N GLY A 104 7.69 1.83 21.40
CA GLY A 104 8.29 2.48 20.22
C GLY A 104 8.70 1.50 19.10
N LYS A 105 8.49 0.19 19.26
CA LYS A 105 8.76 -0.84 18.25
C LYS A 105 7.60 -0.98 17.26
N VAL A 106 7.54 -0.09 16.26
CA VAL A 106 6.45 -0.09 15.25
C VAL A 106 6.41 -1.38 14.44
N ARG A 107 7.54 -2.09 14.30
CA ARG A 107 7.61 -3.35 13.55
C ARG A 107 6.88 -4.52 14.21
N SER A 108 6.61 -4.42 15.52
CA SER A 108 5.90 -5.44 16.30
C SER A 108 4.50 -4.99 16.70
N VAL A 109 3.91 -4.05 15.96
CA VAL A 109 2.51 -3.66 16.18
C VAL A 109 1.61 -4.88 15.98
N ASP A 110 0.63 -5.05 16.87
CA ASP A 110 -0.39 -6.07 16.71
C ASP A 110 -1.24 -5.74 15.48
N MET A 111 -1.12 -6.57 14.45
CA MET A 111 -1.78 -6.34 13.15
C MET A 111 -3.30 -6.44 13.25
N GLU A 112 -3.82 -7.34 14.09
CA GLU A 112 -5.26 -7.49 14.27
C GLU A 112 -5.83 -6.28 15.01
N LEU A 113 -5.13 -5.82 16.06
CA LEU A 113 -5.51 -4.60 16.77
C LEU A 113 -5.45 -3.38 15.84
N LEU A 114 -4.40 -3.23 15.04
CA LEU A 114 -4.26 -2.15 14.07
C LEU A 114 -5.42 -2.13 13.08
N LYS A 115 -5.72 -3.27 12.46
CA LYS A 115 -6.82 -3.39 11.49
C LYS A 115 -8.18 -3.13 12.15
N LYS A 116 -8.39 -3.60 13.38
CA LYS A 116 -9.60 -3.34 14.17
C LYS A 116 -9.77 -1.85 14.43
N THR A 117 -8.75 -1.16 14.93
CA THR A 117 -8.79 0.28 15.20
C THR A 117 -9.01 1.10 13.92
N LEU A 118 -8.40 0.70 12.81
CA LEU A 118 -8.66 1.31 11.50
C LEU A 118 -10.14 1.15 11.08
N LYS A 119 -10.69 -0.06 11.19
CA LYS A 119 -12.11 -0.32 10.90
C LYS A 119 -13.05 0.48 11.83
N GLU A 120 -12.72 0.59 13.11
CA GLU A 120 -13.49 1.39 14.09
C GLU A 120 -13.48 2.89 13.77
N ASN A 121 -12.40 3.39 13.16
CA ASN A 121 -12.30 4.77 12.67
C ASN A 121 -12.97 4.97 11.29
N GLY A 122 -13.59 3.93 10.72
CA GLY A 122 -14.26 3.97 9.42
C GLY A 122 -13.35 3.74 8.22
N ALA A 123 -12.09 3.35 8.43
CA ALA A 123 -11.19 3.03 7.33
C ALA A 123 -11.57 1.68 6.67
N ILE A 124 -11.42 1.62 5.35
CA ILE A 124 -11.63 0.39 4.58
C ILE A 124 -10.32 -0.39 4.56
N VAL A 125 -10.27 -1.48 5.33
CA VAL A 125 -9.09 -2.33 5.46
C VAL A 125 -9.19 -3.53 4.52
N PRO A 126 -8.12 -3.89 3.79
CA PRO A 126 -8.12 -5.07 2.94
C PRO A 126 -8.39 -6.37 3.70
N ASP A 127 -9.43 -7.07 3.27
CA ASP A 127 -9.76 -8.43 3.70
C ASP A 127 -10.25 -9.26 2.51
N ARG A 128 -10.25 -10.59 2.67
CA ARG A 128 -10.64 -11.52 1.62
C ARG A 128 -12.16 -11.55 1.35
N GLU A 129 -12.95 -10.93 2.22
CA GLU A 129 -14.41 -10.97 2.15
C GLU A 129 -14.96 -9.80 1.32
N LEU A 130 -14.26 -8.66 1.31
CA LEU A 130 -14.64 -7.47 0.56
C LEU A 130 -14.23 -7.54 -0.92
N PHE A 131 -13.06 -8.13 -1.22
CA PHE A 131 -12.56 -8.24 -2.59
C PHE A 131 -11.80 -9.56 -2.79
N VAL A 132 -12.35 -10.42 -3.66
CA VAL A 132 -11.71 -11.65 -4.11
C VAL A 132 -10.93 -11.32 -5.39
N PRO A 133 -9.60 -11.46 -5.42
CA PRO A 133 -8.84 -11.32 -6.67
C PRO A 133 -9.36 -12.33 -7.69
N ALA A 134 -9.48 -11.93 -8.96
CA ALA A 134 -9.78 -12.88 -10.03
C ALA A 134 -8.71 -13.99 -10.05
N GLU A 135 -9.16 -15.26 -10.13
CA GLU A 135 -8.30 -16.46 -10.15
C GLU A 135 -7.28 -16.46 -11.29
#